data_AF-A0A935LXU4-F1
#
_entry.id   AF-A0A935LXU4-F1
#
_cell.length_a   1.000
_cell.length_b   1.000
_cell.length_c   1.000
_cell.angle_alpha   90.00
_cell.angle_beta   90.00
_cell.angle_gamma   90.00
#
_symmetry.space_group_name_H-M   'P 1'
#
loop_
_entity.id
_entity.type
_entity.pdbx_description
1 polymer ?
#
loop_
_entity_poly.entity_id
_entity_poly.type
_entity_poly.pdbx_seq_one_letter_code
_entity_poly.pdbx_strand_id
1 'polypeptide(L)' 'MNQDGTIDAADISSVENDAANSLSGYESSDVTGDDFVDAGDVSIVENNVALGINVITP' A
#
# COMPACT_ATOMS: atom_id res chain seq x y z
N MET A 1 2.57 -5.54 -1.15
CA MET A 1 1.61 -5.90 -0.07
C MET A 1 1.54 -7.41 0.09
N ASN A 2 1.21 -7.92 1.29
CA ASN A 2 1.21 -9.37 1.55
C ASN A 2 -0.14 -10.07 1.29
N GLN A 3 -1.22 -9.29 1.09
CA GLN A 3 -2.58 -9.74 0.78
C GLN A 3 -3.16 -10.73 1.79
N ASP A 4 -2.84 -10.57 3.08
CA ASP A 4 -3.32 -11.47 4.13
C ASP A 4 -4.74 -11.15 4.66
N GLY A 5 -5.38 -10.13 4.09
CA GLY A 5 -6.74 -9.69 4.44
C GLY A 5 -6.80 -8.68 5.58
N THR A 6 -5.67 -8.36 6.21
CA THR A 6 -5.51 -7.27 7.16
C THR A 6 -4.76 -6.14 6.47
N ILE A 7 -5.04 -4.89 6.83
CA ILE A 7 -4.20 -3.76 6.43
C ILE A 7 -3.36 -3.40 7.66
N ASP A 8 -2.05 -3.65 7.59
CA ASP A 8 -1.17 -3.46 8.75
C ASP A 8 0.22 -2.87 8.40
N ALA A 9 1.11 -2.83 9.39
CA ALA A 9 2.44 -2.26 9.25
C ALA A 9 3.35 -3.02 8.27
N ALA A 10 3.05 -4.30 7.98
CA ALA A 10 3.77 -5.05 6.95
C ALA A 10 3.41 -4.54 5.55
N ASP A 11 2.18 -4.10 5.33
CA ASP A 11 1.78 -3.46 4.07
C ASP A 11 2.44 -2.09 3.91
N ILE A 12 2.49 -1.27 4.97
CA ILE A 12 3.24 0.01 4.97
C ILE A 12 4.69 -0.25 4.54
N SER A 13 5.36 -1.20 5.18
CA SER A 13 6.75 -1.54 4.88
C SER A 13 6.95 -2.00 3.44
N SER A 14 5.97 -2.66 2.84
CA SER A 14 6.01 -3.06 1.43
C SER A 14 5.94 -1.85 0.51
N VAL A 15 4.97 -0.94 0.73
CA VAL A 15 4.79 0.25 -0.12
C VAL A 15 5.96 1.21 0.04
N GLU A 16 6.48 1.41 1.26
CA GLU A 16 7.66 2.23 1.49
C GLU A 16 8.90 1.69 0.77
N ASN A 17 9.12 0.37 0.78
CA ASN A 17 10.24 -0.23 0.05
C ASN A 17 10.09 -0.04 -1.46
N ASP A 18 8.88 -0.22 -1.99
CA ASP A 18 8.63 -0.07 -3.42
C ASP A 18 8.77 1.40 -3.86
N ALA A 19 8.30 2.34 -3.05
CA ALA A 19 8.50 3.78 -3.26
C ALA A 19 9.98 4.17 -3.19
N ALA A 20 10.73 3.63 -2.23
CA ALA A 20 12.17 3.85 -2.11
C ALA A 20 12.97 3.31 -3.31
N ASN A 21 12.46 2.25 -3.97
CA ASN A 21 13.02 1.71 -5.21
C ASN A 21 12.46 2.39 -6.48
N SER A 22 11.54 3.34 -6.33
CA SER A 22 10.88 4.05 -7.43
C SER A 22 10.26 3.10 -8.46
N LEU A 23 9.56 2.06 -7.97
CA LEU A 23 8.84 1.14 -8.84
C LEU A 23 7.72 1.87 -9.59
N SER A 24 7.40 1.37 -10.79
CA SER A 24 6.38 1.93 -11.67
C SER A 24 5.75 0.85 -12.54
N GLY A 25 4.56 1.14 -13.06
CA GLY A 25 3.71 0.20 -13.80
C GLY A 25 2.72 -0.50 -12.88
N TYR A 26 2.32 -1.72 -13.25
CA TYR A 26 1.28 -2.47 -12.51
C TYR A 26 1.86 -3.15 -11.27
N GLU A 27 2.09 -2.36 -10.23
CA GLU A 27 2.55 -2.83 -8.93
C GLU A 27 1.39 -2.91 -7.94
N SER A 28 1.38 -3.95 -7.10
CA SER A 28 0.32 -4.10 -6.08
C SER A 28 0.33 -3.01 -5.00
N SER A 29 1.42 -2.24 -4.93
CA SER A 29 1.65 -1.11 -4.03
C SER A 29 1.26 0.24 -4.63
N ASP A 30 0.96 0.31 -5.93
CA ASP A 30 0.34 1.49 -6.56
C ASP A 30 -1.18 1.45 -6.26
N VAL A 31 -1.57 2.09 -5.16
CA VAL A 31 -2.96 2.15 -4.71
C VAL A 31 -3.70 3.37 -5.26
N THR A 32 -2.97 4.35 -5.81
CA THR A 32 -3.55 5.49 -6.52
C THR A 32 -3.94 5.14 -7.95
N GLY A 33 -3.27 4.16 -8.54
CA GLY A 33 -3.41 3.74 -9.94
C GLY A 33 -2.81 4.75 -10.92
N ASP A 34 -1.75 5.46 -10.53
CA ASP A 34 -1.11 6.50 -11.34
C ASP A 34 0.19 6.06 -12.05
N ASP A 35 0.46 4.75 -12.04
CA ASP A 35 1.63 4.06 -12.59
C ASP A 35 2.94 4.28 -11.81
N PHE A 36 2.93 4.96 -10.65
CA PHE A 36 4.11 5.13 -9.81
C PHE A 36 3.83 4.71 -8.37
N VAL A 37 4.80 4.06 -7.73
CA VAL A 37 4.74 3.85 -6.28
C VAL A 37 5.49 4.97 -5.59
N ASP A 38 4.77 5.81 -4.85
CA ASP A 38 5.35 6.98 -4.18
C ASP A 38 4.75 7.30 -2.80
N ALA A 39 5.06 8.49 -2.27
CA ALA A 39 4.59 8.92 -0.95
C ALA A 39 3.05 9.06 -0.85
N GLY A 40 2.37 9.24 -1.98
CA GLY A 40 0.92 9.21 -2.08
C GLY A 40 0.36 7.86 -1.68
N ASP A 41 0.91 6.77 -2.24
CA ASP A 41 0.52 5.41 -1.90
C ASP A 41 0.78 5.08 -0.42
N VAL A 42 1.98 5.43 0.07
CA VAL A 42 2.36 5.23 1.49
C VAL A 42 1.33 5.91 2.41
N SER A 43 0.98 7.16 2.13
CA SER A 43 0.05 7.93 2.96
C SER A 43 -1.36 7.32 3.01
N ILE A 44 -1.80 6.68 1.92
CA ILE A 44 -3.10 6.00 1.88
C ILE A 44 -3.07 4.76 2.78
N VAL A 45 -2.02 3.93 2.66
CA VAL A 45 -1.88 2.72 3.47
C VAL A 45 -1.74 3.07 4.95
N GLU A 46 -0.90 4.05 5.30
CA GLU A 46 -0.76 4.54 6.68
C GLU A 46 -2.08 5.03 7.28
N ASN A 47 -2.85 5.82 6.52
CA ASN A 47 -4.16 6.29 6.97
C ASN A 47 -5.14 5.13 7.20
N ASN A 48 -5.15 4.11 6.35
CA ASN A 48 -6.01 2.94 6.51
C ASN A 48 -5.63 2.12 7.76
N VAL A 49 -4.32 1.94 8.02
CA VAL A 49 -3.83 1.30 9.26
C VAL A 49 -4.27 2.11 10.48
N ALA A 50 -4.07 3.42 10.47
CA ALA A 50 -4.42 4.29 11.60
C ALA A 50 -5.93 4.30 11.90
N LEU A 51 -6.76 4.13 10.87
CA LEU A 51 -8.22 4.05 10.99
C LEU A 51 -8.74 2.63 11.25
N GLY A 52 -7.87 1.61 11.23
CA GLY A 52 -8.26 0.21 11.40
C GLY A 52 -9.17 -0.31 10.28
N ILE A 53 -9.00 0.21 9.06
CA ILE A 53 -9.75 -0.27 7.88
C ILE A 53 -9.22 -1.65 7.52
N ASN A 54 -10.13 -2.58 7.24
CA ASN A 54 -9.79 -3.94 6.85
C ASN A 54 -10.68 -4.38 5.69
N VAL A 55 -10.20 -5.35 4.92
CA VAL A 55 -10.95 -5.91 3.80
C VAL A 55 -11.97 -6.91 4.35
N ILE A 56 -13.24 -6.76 3.97
CA ILE A 56 -14.27 -7.79 4.18
C ILE A 56 -14.54 -8.44 2.82
N THR A 57 -14.12 -9.69 2.66
CA THR A 57 -14.38 -10.49 1.46
C THR A 57 -15.66 -11.34 1.63
N PRO A 58 -16.51 -11.46 0.59
CA PRO A 58 -17.72 -12.30 0.60
C PRO A 58 -17.48 -13.80 0.82
#